data_AF-A0ABD0UF13-F1
#
_entry.id   AF-A0ABD0UF13-F1
#
_cell.length_a   1.000
_cell.length_b   1.000
_cell.length_c   1.000
_cell.angle_alpha   90.00
_cell.angle_beta   90.00
_cell.angle_gamma   90.00
#
_symmetry.space_group_name_H-M   'P 1'
#
loop_
_entity.id
_entity.type
_entity.pdbx_description
1 polymer ?
#
loop_
_entity_poly.entity_id
_entity_poly.type
_entity_poly.pdbx_seq_one_letter_code
_entity_poly.pdbx_strand_id
1 'polypeptide(L)'
;MSSETEGLPRRYSKLEEALEIKSLRRIISAYIKKTGTLAKAIAKSIVFLLKHVSMAREHFERLVYFMEQYYHPSNGGRWTYSFERWLRYLVISSQKRLRQEQFYAKDDQQADLSLGTL
;
A
#
# COMPACT_ATOMS: atom_id res chain seq x y z
N MET A 1 -35.25 -3.32 23.50
CA MET A 1 -35.41 -2.20 22.55
C MET A 1 -34.96 -0.95 23.28
N SER A 2 -33.92 -0.19 22.94
CA SER A 2 -32.96 -0.20 21.83
C SER A 2 -31.62 0.31 22.38
N SER A 3 -30.52 -0.30 21.96
CA SER A 3 -29.16 0.13 22.27
C SER A 3 -28.65 1.04 21.15
N GLU A 4 -28.66 2.35 21.37
CA GLU A 4 -28.00 3.32 20.50
C GLU A 4 -26.58 3.56 21.02
N THR A 5 -25.61 2.82 20.45
CA THR A 5 -24.19 3.16 20.55
C THR A 5 -23.87 4.12 19.41
N GLU A 6 -24.11 5.41 19.62
CA GLU A 6 -23.59 6.45 18.74
C GLU A 6 -22.06 6.54 18.89
N GLY A 7 -21.36 6.13 17.83
CA GLY A 7 -19.91 6.20 17.72
C GLY A 7 -19.44 7.66 17.65
N LEU A 8 -18.70 8.10 18.67
CA LEU A 8 -18.05 9.40 18.68
C LEU A 8 -17.01 9.52 17.55
N PRO A 9 -16.96 10.66 16.82
CA PRO A 9 -15.85 10.98 15.94
C PRO A 9 -14.67 11.46 16.78
N ARG A 10 -13.59 10.66 16.82
CA ARG A 10 -12.33 11.02 17.49
C ARG A 10 -11.66 12.17 16.74
N ARG A 11 -11.97 13.42 17.11
CA ARG A 11 -11.25 14.61 16.63
C ARG A 11 -9.90 14.66 17.32
N TYR A 12 -8.84 14.29 16.60
CA TYR A 12 -7.47 14.58 17.02
C TYR A 12 -7.23 16.10 17.08
N SER A 13 -6.41 16.54 18.02
CA SER A 13 -5.97 17.93 18.06
C SER A 13 -5.05 18.22 16.85
N LYS A 14 -5.04 19.47 16.36
CA LYS A 14 -4.15 19.89 15.25
C LYS A 14 -2.67 19.58 15.50
N LEU A 15 -2.26 19.52 16.77
CA LEU A 15 -0.91 19.18 17.20
C LEU A 15 -0.61 17.68 17.06
N GLU A 16 -1.57 16.81 17.41
CA GLU A 16 -1.44 15.36 17.23
C GLU A 16 -1.38 14.99 15.76
N GLU A 17 -2.24 15.60 14.93
CA GLU A 17 -2.23 15.41 13.47
C GLU A 17 -0.90 15.86 12.85
N ALA A 18 -0.38 17.02 13.27
CA ALA A 18 0.94 17.50 12.83
C ALA A 18 2.10 16.59 13.29
N LEU A 19 2.01 16.02 14.49
CA LEU A 19 3.00 15.09 15.02
C LEU A 19 2.98 13.76 14.25
N GLU A 20 1.79 13.27 13.93
CA GLU A 20 1.59 12.06 13.13
C GLU A 20 2.13 12.25 11.71
N ILE A 21 1.80 13.37 11.06
CA ILE A 21 2.36 13.76 9.76
C ILE A 21 3.89 13.83 9.80
N LYS A 22 4.47 14.40 10.87
CA LYS A 22 5.93 14.52 11.03
C LYS A 22 6.61 13.16 11.22
N SER A 23 5.98 12.26 11.98
CA SER A 23 6.43 10.88 12.17
C SER A 23 6.33 10.08 10.87
N LEU A 24 5.21 10.18 10.15
CA LEU A 24 5.02 9.57 8.84
C LEU A 24 6.06 10.06 7.84
N ARG A 25 6.32 11.38 7.79
CA ARG A 25 7.38 11.96 6.96
C ARG A 25 8.76 11.40 7.28
N ARG A 26 9.07 11.18 8.56
CA ARG A 26 10.36 10.64 9.01
C ARG A 26 10.53 9.16 8.64
N ILE A 27 9.46 8.37 8.81
CA ILE A 27 9.41 6.95 8.41
C ILE A 27 9.56 6.82 6.90
N ILE A 28 8.80 7.60 6.14
CA ILE A 28 8.88 7.64 4.67
C ILE A 28 10.30 8.01 4.25
N SER A 29 10.88 9.07 4.81
CA SER A 29 12.25 9.51 4.50
C SER A 29 13.33 8.44 4.75
N ALA A 30 13.22 7.70 5.86
CA ALA A 30 14.11 6.58 6.15
C ALA A 30 13.95 5.44 5.12
N TYR A 31 12.72 5.19 4.66
CA TYR A 31 12.41 4.17 3.66
C TYR A 31 12.87 4.57 2.24
N ILE A 32 12.80 5.87 1.89
CA ILE A 32 13.37 6.43 0.65
C ILE A 32 14.86 6.13 0.56
N LYS A 33 15.61 6.44 1.64
CA LYS A 33 17.06 6.25 1.69
C LYS A 33 17.49 4.80 1.47
N LYS A 34 16.69 3.84 1.96
CA LYS A 34 16.99 2.40 1.87
C LYS A 34 16.64 1.77 0.51
N THR A 35 15.69 2.33 -0.23
CA THR A 35 15.10 1.69 -1.43
C THR A 35 15.61 2.27 -2.76
N GLY A 36 16.43 3.31 -2.72
CA GLY A 36 17.05 3.97 -3.88
C GLY A 36 16.19 5.06 -4.51
N THR A 37 14.85 4.90 -4.54
CA THR A 37 13.91 5.97 -4.96
C THR A 37 12.63 5.96 -4.12
N LEU A 38 12.11 7.15 -3.78
CA LEU A 38 10.86 7.33 -3.02
C LEU A 38 9.68 6.59 -3.65
N ALA A 39 9.59 6.66 -4.98
CA ALA A 39 8.57 5.96 -5.77
C ALA A 39 8.56 4.44 -5.50
N LYS A 40 9.73 3.81 -5.46
CA LYS A 40 9.86 2.37 -5.17
C LYS A 40 9.52 2.04 -3.72
N ALA A 41 9.93 2.91 -2.80
CA ALA A 41 9.63 2.80 -1.37
C ALA A 41 8.12 2.77 -1.13
N ILE A 42 7.40 3.79 -1.59
CA ILE A 42 5.94 3.91 -1.41
C ILE A 42 5.24 2.71 -2.03
N ALA A 43 5.60 2.34 -3.27
CA ALA A 43 4.99 1.21 -3.97
C ALA A 43 5.09 -0.11 -3.18
N LYS A 44 6.28 -0.40 -2.63
CA LYS A 44 6.49 -1.59 -1.79
C LYS A 44 5.62 -1.56 -0.52
N SER A 45 5.55 -0.42 0.16
CA SER A 45 4.74 -0.27 1.37
C SER A 45 3.26 -0.50 1.10
N ILE A 46 2.72 0.04 0.00
CA ILE A 46 1.32 -0.17 -0.39
C ILE A 46 1.04 -1.65 -0.67
N VAL A 47 1.89 -2.30 -1.47
CA VAL A 47 1.74 -3.72 -1.81
C VAL A 47 1.82 -4.61 -0.57
N PHE A 48 2.68 -4.26 0.38
CA PHE A 48 2.76 -4.96 1.67
C PHE A 48 1.47 -4.78 2.48
N LEU A 49 0.94 -3.57 2.60
CA LEU A 49 -0.31 -3.30 3.34
C LEU A 49 -1.52 -4.01 2.72
N LEU A 50 -1.60 -4.05 1.39
CA LEU A 50 -2.65 -4.76 0.65
C LEU A 50 -2.68 -6.27 0.90
N LYS A 51 -1.54 -6.87 1.29
CA LYS A 51 -1.48 -8.30 1.64
C LYS A 51 -2.14 -8.59 2.99
N HIS A 52 -1.97 -7.68 3.95
CA HIS A 52 -2.20 -7.99 5.36
C HIS A 52 -3.50 -7.38 5.92
N VAL A 53 -4.00 -6.30 5.34
CA VAL A 53 -5.08 -5.50 5.96
C VAL A 53 -6.24 -5.34 4.98
N SER A 54 -7.43 -5.80 5.37
CA SER A 54 -8.67 -5.66 4.58
C SER A 54 -9.00 -4.19 4.26
N MET A 55 -8.86 -3.31 5.25
CA MET A 55 -9.06 -1.85 5.09
C MET A 55 -8.07 -1.19 4.13
N ALA A 56 -6.88 -1.76 3.93
CA ALA A 56 -5.91 -1.20 2.99
C ALA A 56 -6.43 -1.24 1.54
N ARG A 57 -7.33 -2.18 1.22
CA ARG A 57 -7.98 -2.25 -0.09
C ARG A 57 -8.89 -1.06 -0.35
N GLU A 58 -9.77 -0.72 0.58
CA GLU A 58 -10.68 0.43 0.43
C GLU A 58 -9.90 1.74 0.31
N HIS A 59 -8.87 1.92 1.15
CA HIS A 59 -8.00 3.09 1.06
C HIS A 59 -7.24 3.16 -0.27
N PHE A 60 -6.84 2.01 -0.81
CA PHE A 60 -6.17 1.95 -2.11
C PHE A 60 -7.13 2.26 -3.26
N GLU A 61 -8.37 1.77 -3.22
CA GLU A 61 -9.41 2.11 -4.21
C GLU A 61 -9.69 3.61 -4.21
N ARG A 62 -9.79 4.24 -3.03
CA ARG A 62 -9.92 5.70 -2.90
C ARG A 62 -8.68 6.45 -3.42
N LEU A 63 -7.49 5.92 -3.19
CA LEU A 63 -6.25 6.49 -3.74
C LEU A 63 -6.25 6.45 -5.28
N VAL A 64 -6.65 5.33 -5.87
CA VAL A 64 -6.75 5.17 -7.33
C VAL A 64 -7.78 6.13 -7.91
N TYR A 65 -8.93 6.29 -7.26
CA TYR A 65 -9.95 7.27 -7.65
C TYR A 65 -9.38 8.70 -7.70
N PHE A 66 -8.65 9.14 -6.67
CA PHE A 66 -8.01 10.45 -6.69
C PHE A 66 -6.90 10.59 -7.74
N MET A 67 -6.29 9.47 -8.14
CA MET A 67 -5.26 9.42 -9.17
C MET A 67 -5.81 9.47 -10.58
N GLU A 68 -7.09 9.13 -10.78
CA GLU A 68 -7.68 9.00 -12.11
C GLU A 68 -7.61 10.29 -12.93
N GLN A 69 -7.81 11.43 -12.26
CA GLN A 69 -7.66 12.76 -12.85
C GLN A 69 -6.25 13.05 -13.40
N TYR A 70 -5.24 12.33 -12.92
CA TYR A 70 -3.83 12.54 -13.28
C TYR A 70 -3.37 11.63 -14.44
N TYR A 71 -4.24 10.80 -15.01
CA TYR A 71 -3.88 9.98 -16.19
C TYR A 71 -4.08 10.69 -17.53
N HIS A 72 -4.84 11.78 -17.58
CA HIS A 72 -5.10 12.47 -18.84
C HIS A 72 -3.81 13.15 -19.36
N PRO A 73 -3.40 12.94 -20.63
CA PRO A 73 -2.15 13.50 -21.18
C PRO A 73 -2.07 15.03 -21.05
N SER A 74 -3.20 15.73 -21.14
CA SER A 74 -3.26 17.19 -20.99
C SER A 74 -3.09 17.69 -19.55
N ASN A 75 -3.15 16.81 -18.55
CA ASN A 75 -2.92 17.17 -17.15
C ASN A 75 -1.44 17.02 -16.77
N GLY A 76 -0.58 16.64 -17.72
CA GLY A 76 0.83 16.43 -17.48
C GLY A 76 1.57 17.67 -16.95
N GLY A 77 2.62 17.43 -16.17
CA GLY A 77 3.45 18.47 -15.59
C GLY A 77 4.69 17.93 -14.91
N ARG A 78 5.33 18.73 -14.05
CA ARG A 78 6.58 18.35 -13.35
C ARG A 78 6.47 17.05 -12.53
N TRP A 79 5.26 16.66 -12.13
CA TRP A 79 5.00 15.47 -11.33
C TRP A 79 4.84 14.18 -12.17
N THR A 80 4.58 14.28 -13.47
CA THR A 80 4.24 13.14 -14.35
C THR A 80 5.34 12.08 -14.34
N TYR A 81 6.60 12.48 -14.45
CA TYR A 81 7.73 11.55 -14.43
C TYR A 81 7.81 10.73 -13.13
N SER A 82 7.65 11.40 -11.99
CA SER A 82 7.69 10.77 -10.67
C SER A 82 6.49 9.85 -10.46
N PHE A 83 5.32 10.25 -10.97
CA PHE A 83 4.09 9.47 -10.90
C PHE A 83 4.15 8.21 -11.75
N GLU A 84 4.55 8.31 -13.01
CA GLU A 84 4.76 7.13 -13.86
C GLU A 84 5.79 6.16 -13.29
N ARG A 85 6.87 6.69 -12.71
CA ARG A 85 7.88 5.86 -12.04
C ARG A 85 7.29 5.13 -10.83
N TRP A 86 6.44 5.79 -10.05
CA TRP A 86 5.74 5.16 -8.92
C TRP A 86 4.76 4.06 -9.39
N LEU A 87 3.95 4.32 -10.42
CA LEU A 87 3.04 3.32 -11.02
C LEU A 87 3.80 2.09 -11.52
N ARG A 88 4.91 2.30 -12.24
CA ARG A 88 5.79 1.20 -12.70
C ARG A 88 6.26 0.35 -11.53
N TYR A 89 6.72 0.97 -10.43
CA TYR A 89 7.13 0.21 -9.26
C TYR A 89 5.98 -0.48 -8.53
N LEU A 90 4.78 0.09 -8.54
CA LEU A 90 3.58 -0.52 -7.97
C LEU A 90 3.26 -1.82 -8.70
N VAL A 91 3.19 -1.79 -10.03
CA VAL A 91 2.97 -2.99 -10.87
C VAL A 91 4.05 -4.04 -10.64
N ILE A 92 5.32 -3.65 -10.72
CA ILE A 92 6.46 -4.57 -10.52
C ILE A 92 6.42 -5.21 -9.12
N SER A 93 6.08 -4.44 -8.09
CA SER A 93 6.04 -4.94 -6.71
C SER A 93 4.86 -5.89 -6.51
N SER A 94 3.69 -5.57 -7.05
CA SER A 94 2.51 -6.45 -7.04
C SER A 94 2.79 -7.78 -7.74
N GLN A 95 3.38 -7.75 -8.94
CA GLN A 95 3.73 -8.97 -9.68
C GLN A 95 4.76 -9.82 -8.94
N LYS A 96 5.74 -9.19 -8.28
CA LYS A 96 6.72 -9.92 -7.44
C LYS A 96 6.02 -10.59 -6.26
N ARG A 97 5.10 -9.90 -5.59
CA ARG A 97 4.32 -10.47 -4.49
C ARG A 97 3.49 -11.67 -4.97
N LEU A 98 2.72 -11.51 -6.05
CA LEU A 98 1.87 -12.58 -6.58
C LEU A 98 2.68 -13.83 -6.96
N ARG A 99 3.85 -13.65 -7.61
CA ARG A 99 4.74 -14.78 -7.92
C ARG A 99 5.28 -15.47 -6.67
N GLN A 100 5.62 -14.71 -5.62
CA GLN A 100 6.05 -15.29 -4.35
C GLN A 100 4.92 -16.09 -3.70
N GLU A 101 3.71 -15.54 -3.64
CA GLU A 101 2.52 -16.22 -3.11
C GLU A 101 2.22 -17.51 -3.88
N GLN A 102 2.31 -17.48 -5.21
CA GLN A 102 2.14 -18.67 -6.05
C GLN A 102 3.26 -19.69 -5.90
N PHE A 103 4.50 -19.24 -5.63
CA PHE A 103 5.64 -20.12 -5.40
C PHE A 103 5.50 -20.84 -4.06
N TYR A 104 5.24 -20.11 -2.98
CA TYR A 104 5.02 -20.70 -1.64
C TYR A 104 3.79 -21.59 -1.59
N ALA A 105 2.70 -21.24 -2.29
CA ALA A 105 1.53 -22.11 -2.35
C ALA A 105 1.83 -23.47 -3.02
N LYS A 106 2.75 -23.51 -3.99
CA LYS A 106 3.18 -24.76 -4.63
C LYS A 106 4.13 -25.56 -3.74
N ASP A 107 5.02 -24.89 -3.02
CA ASP A 107 5.91 -25.54 -2.06
C ASP A 107 5.13 -26.15 -0.88
N ASP A 108 4.13 -25.45 -0.34
CA ASP A 108 3.25 -25.99 0.72
C ASP A 108 2.44 -27.17 0.20
N GLN A 109 1.92 -27.10 -1.03
CA GLN A 109 1.17 -28.20 -1.64
C GLN A 109 2.07 -29.43 -1.90
N GLN A 110 3.33 -29.21 -2.28
CA GLN A 110 4.32 -30.27 -2.45
C GLN A 110 4.80 -30.83 -1.10
N ALA A 111 4.90 -29.99 -0.07
CA ALA A 111 5.18 -30.42 1.31
C ALA A 111 4.02 -31.27 1.87
N ASP A 112 2.78 -30.88 1.66
CA ASP A 112 1.57 -31.59 2.10
C ASP A 112 1.41 -32.94 1.36
N LEU A 113 1.71 -32.97 0.04
CA LEU A 113 1.80 -34.21 -0.74
C LEU A 113 2.94 -35.14 -0.26
N SER A 114 4.04 -34.58 0.22
CA SER A 114 5.21 -35.36 0.70
C SER A 114 5.11 -35.80 2.16
N LEU A 115 4.24 -35.17 2.96
CA LEU A 115 4.03 -35.50 4.36
C LEU A 115 2.94 -36.54 4.59
N GLY A 116 2.21 -36.96 3.55
CA GLY A 116 1.31 -38.10 3.56
C GLY A 116 0.28 -38.03 4.69
N THR A 117 -0.93 -37.58 4.39
CA THR A 117 -2.06 -37.77 5.29
C THR A 117 -2.22 -39.27 5.58
N LEU A 118 -1.72 -39.73 6.72
CA LEU A 118 -2.00 -41.02 7.36
C LEU A 118 -3.28 -40.89 8.19
#